data_AF-A0AAV8WIK6-F1
#
_entry.id   AF-A0AAV8WIK6-F1
#
_cell.length_a   1.000
_cell.length_b   1.000
_cell.length_c   1.000
_cell.angle_alpha   90.00
_cell.angle_beta   90.00
_cell.angle_gamma   90.00
#
_symmetry.space_group_name_H-M   'P 1'
#
loop_
_entity.id
_entity.type
_entity.pdbx_description
1 polymer ?
#
loop_
_entity_poly.entity_id
_entity_poly.type
_entity_poly.pdbx_seq_one_letter_code
_entity_poly.pdbx_strand_id
1 'polypeptide(L)'
;MQLCLKNKMDFTETQVKEAKTFGEFYIDMMENYRNTVKYYLSEDVILDWFGQTVKGEKNVSVFLKKTLSTVKHFMSDAVPAKKIGFRDTHVIKIPK
;
A
#
# COMPACT_ATOMS: atom_id res chain seq x y z
N MET A 1 38.26 -5.49 -7.21
CA MET A 1 37.39 -6.31 -6.33
C MET A 1 36.30 -5.41 -5.79
N GLN A 2 35.11 -5.47 -6.39
CA GLN A 2 34.05 -4.49 -6.21
C GLN A 2 33.21 -4.88 -4.98
N LEU A 3 33.40 -4.17 -3.88
CA LEU A 3 32.51 -4.23 -2.71
C LEU A 3 31.17 -3.61 -3.09
N CYS A 4 30.26 -4.43 -3.61
CA CYS A 4 28.85 -4.11 -3.66
C CYS A 4 28.36 -3.92 -2.22
N LEU A 5 28.32 -2.67 -1.77
CA LEU A 5 27.56 -2.24 -0.59
C LEU A 5 26.10 -2.61 -0.83
N LYS A 6 25.72 -3.83 -0.43
CA LYS A 6 24.34 -4.21 -0.21
C LYS A 6 23.83 -3.28 0.88
N ASN A 7 23.10 -2.24 0.51
CA ASN A 7 22.24 -1.49 1.42
C ASN A 7 21.22 -2.48 1.98
N LYS A 8 21.61 -3.18 3.03
CA LYS A 8 20.72 -3.95 3.89
C LYS A 8 19.90 -2.91 4.65
N MET A 9 18.65 -2.72 4.22
CA MET A 9 17.65 -2.17 5.14
C MET A 9 17.41 -3.26 6.19
N ASP A 10 18.24 -3.26 7.23
CA ASP A 10 18.08 -4.17 8.35
C ASP A 10 16.97 -3.63 9.24
N PHE A 11 15.76 -4.14 9.05
CA PHE A 11 14.64 -3.93 9.96
C PHE A 11 14.82 -4.80 11.20
N THR A 12 14.46 -4.28 12.36
CA THR A 12 14.50 -5.09 13.60
C THR A 12 13.41 -6.16 13.58
N GLU A 13 13.61 -7.25 14.32
CA GLU A 13 12.58 -8.30 14.46
C GLU A 13 11.24 -7.73 14.97
N THR A 14 11.29 -6.75 15.86
CA THR A 14 10.11 -6.02 16.35
C THR A 14 9.40 -5.28 15.22
N GLN A 15 10.12 -4.54 14.38
CA GLN A 15 9.52 -3.82 13.24
C GLN A 15 8.88 -4.79 12.23
N VAL A 16 9.53 -5.93 11.98
CA VAL A 16 8.96 -6.97 11.11
C VAL A 16 7.69 -7.55 11.71
N LYS A 17 7.68 -7.83 13.02
CA LYS A 17 6.51 -8.32 13.74
C LYS A 17 5.34 -7.31 13.69
N GLU A 18 5.62 -6.03 13.96
CA GLU A 18 4.63 -4.95 13.89
C GLU A 18 4.04 -4.80 12.48
N ALA A 19 4.88 -4.90 11.44
CA ALA A 19 4.42 -4.85 10.06
C ALA A 19 3.49 -6.01 9.70
N LYS A 20 3.77 -7.23 10.20
CA LYS A 20 2.90 -8.40 10.03
C LYS A 20 1.55 -8.19 10.71
N THR A 21 1.57 -7.79 11.98
CA THR A 21 0.35 -7.48 12.73
C THR A 21 -0.49 -6.39 12.07
N PHE A 22 0.16 -5.33 11.56
CA PHE A 22 -0.53 -4.29 10.80
C PHE A 22 -1.15 -4.83 9.50
N GLY A 23 -0.42 -5.67 8.76
CA GLY A 23 -0.92 -6.27 7.52
C GLY A 23 -2.15 -7.15 7.75
N GLU A 24 -2.12 -7.99 8.78
CA GLU A 24 -3.26 -8.82 9.19
C GLU A 24 -4.48 -7.97 9.57
N PHE A 25 -4.27 -6.93 10.40
CA PHE A 25 -5.31 -5.97 10.74
C PHE A 25 -5.89 -5.27 9.51
N TYR A 26 -5.03 -4.80 8.61
CA TYR A 26 -5.45 -4.08 7.41
C TYR A 26 -6.32 -4.97 6.52
N ILE A 27 -5.94 -6.23 6.33
CA ILE A 27 -6.73 -7.21 5.56
C ILE A 27 -8.09 -7.42 6.19
N ASP A 28 -8.13 -7.73 7.49
CA ASP A 28 -9.40 -7.95 8.21
C ASP A 28 -10.30 -6.71 8.14
N MET A 29 -9.73 -5.52 8.31
CA MET A 29 -10.45 -4.25 8.16
C MET A 29 -11.04 -4.12 6.74
N MET A 30 -10.27 -4.39 5.70
CA MET A 30 -10.73 -4.23 4.33
C MET A 30 -11.80 -5.26 3.93
N GLU A 31 -11.77 -6.45 4.49
CA GLU A 31 -12.71 -7.53 4.16
C GLU A 31 -14.00 -7.45 4.99
N ASN A 32 -13.85 -7.28 6.30
CA ASN A 32 -14.96 -7.39 7.24
C ASN A 32 -15.50 -6.02 7.68
N TYR A 33 -14.65 -4.99 7.68
CA TYR A 33 -14.98 -3.67 8.26
C TYR A 33 -14.77 -2.48 7.31
N ARG A 34 -14.79 -2.67 5.98
CA ARG A 34 -14.42 -1.66 4.97
C ARG A 34 -15.03 -0.26 5.14
N ASN A 35 -16.18 -0.15 5.81
CA ASN A 35 -16.82 1.13 6.08
C ASN A 35 -16.00 2.03 7.02
N THR A 36 -15.12 1.45 7.84
CA THR A 36 -14.26 2.13 8.81
C THR A 36 -12.95 2.64 8.22
N VAL A 37 -12.58 2.24 6.99
CA VAL A 37 -11.28 2.59 6.37
C VAL A 37 -10.94 4.08 6.44
N LYS A 38 -11.95 4.96 6.31
CA LYS A 38 -11.78 6.42 6.37
C LYS A 38 -11.13 6.92 7.67
N TYR A 39 -11.33 6.21 8.79
CA TYR A 39 -10.80 6.61 10.09
C TYR A 39 -9.30 6.32 10.24
N TYR A 40 -8.71 5.57 9.31
CA TYR A 40 -7.33 5.13 9.33
C TYR A 40 -6.48 5.73 8.20
N LEU A 41 -7.05 6.66 7.43
CA LEU A 41 -6.36 7.34 6.34
C LEU A 41 -5.90 8.73 6.79
N SER A 42 -4.72 9.15 6.35
CA SER A 42 -4.29 10.54 6.45
C SER A 42 -5.10 11.43 5.49
N GLU A 43 -5.26 12.71 5.82
CA GLU A 43 -5.94 13.68 4.95
C GLU A 43 -5.30 13.77 3.55
N ASP A 44 -3.96 13.69 3.50
CA ASP A 44 -3.13 13.77 2.31
C ASP A 44 -2.78 12.41 1.68
N VAL A 45 -3.53 11.35 2.02
CA VAL A 45 -3.25 9.99 1.51
C VAL A 45 -3.23 9.93 -0.02
N ILE A 46 -2.29 9.15 -0.54
CA ILE A 46 -2.14 8.85 -1.97
C ILE A 46 -2.19 7.34 -2.15
N LEU A 47 -3.10 6.87 -3.00
CA LEU A 47 -3.21 5.49 -3.44
C LEU A 47 -2.78 5.40 -4.91
N ASP A 48 -1.72 4.65 -5.20
CA ASP A 48 -1.38 4.25 -6.57
C ASP A 48 -1.91 2.83 -6.80
N TRP A 49 -3.00 2.72 -7.56
CA TRP A 49 -3.66 1.46 -7.85
C TRP A 49 -3.48 1.10 -9.32
N PHE A 50 -2.51 0.23 -9.62
CA PHE A 50 -2.17 -0.19 -10.99
C PHE A 50 -1.98 0.97 -11.97
N GLY A 51 -1.36 2.06 -11.50
CA GLY A 51 -1.11 3.26 -12.30
C GLY A 51 -2.22 4.30 -12.29
N GLN A 52 -3.36 4.00 -11.66
CA GLN A 52 -4.34 5.01 -11.31
C GLN A 52 -3.99 5.61 -9.95
N THR A 53 -3.65 6.90 -9.94
CA THR A 53 -3.41 7.64 -8.70
C THR A 53 -4.72 8.23 -8.18
N VAL A 54 -5.07 7.93 -6.94
CA VAL A 54 -6.21 8.49 -6.20
C VAL A 54 -5.67 9.26 -5.00
N LYS A 55 -6.02 10.54 -4.87
CA LYS A 55 -5.50 11.43 -3.83
C LYS A 55 -6.62 11.90 -2.89
N GLY A 56 -6.29 12.01 -1.61
CA GLY A 56 -7.16 12.51 -0.55
C GLY A 56 -8.05 11.46 0.08
N GLU A 57 -8.23 11.56 1.40
CA GLU A 57 -8.95 10.60 2.24
C GLU A 57 -10.32 10.20 1.68
N LYS A 58 -11.15 11.20 1.34
CA LYS A 58 -12.50 10.99 0.80
C LYS A 58 -12.48 10.14 -0.49
N ASN A 59 -11.61 10.46 -1.42
CA ASN A 59 -11.56 9.79 -2.72
C ASN A 59 -11.02 8.36 -2.59
N VAL A 60 -9.97 8.18 -1.79
CA VAL A 60 -9.38 6.87 -1.50
C VAL A 60 -10.39 5.97 -0.79
N SER A 61 -11.10 6.48 0.22
CA SER A 61 -12.14 5.73 0.95
C SER A 61 -13.27 5.25 0.03
N VAL A 62 -13.78 6.13 -0.84
CA VAL A 62 -14.82 5.76 -1.82
C VAL A 62 -14.29 4.73 -2.82
N PHE A 63 -13.07 4.92 -3.32
CA PHE A 63 -12.44 4.02 -4.27
C PHE A 63 -12.28 2.61 -3.69
N LEU A 64 -11.69 2.49 -2.50
CA LEU A 64 -11.45 1.21 -1.85
C LEU A 64 -12.76 0.46 -1.56
N LYS A 65 -13.80 1.15 -1.08
CA LYS A 65 -15.12 0.54 -0.83
C LYS A 65 -15.76 -0.05 -2.09
N LYS A 66 -15.57 0.60 -3.24
CA LYS A 66 -16.10 0.15 -4.53
C LYS A 66 -15.29 -1.03 -5.08
N THR A 67 -13.96 -0.93 -5.02
CA THR A 67 -13.04 -1.86 -5.67
C THR A 67 -12.89 -3.18 -4.91
N LEU A 68 -12.99 -3.17 -3.58
CA LEU A 68 -12.65 -4.32 -2.73
C LEU A 68 -13.88 -5.07 -2.18
N SER A 69 -15.06 -4.83 -2.75
CA SER A 69 -16.33 -5.38 -2.23
C SER A 69 -16.42 -6.92 -2.23
N THR A 70 -15.54 -7.62 -2.94
CA THR A 70 -15.55 -9.09 -3.07
C THR A 70 -14.17 -9.74 -3.02
N VAL A 71 -13.13 -9.04 -2.56
CA VAL A 71 -11.75 -9.55 -2.56
C VAL A 71 -11.46 -10.31 -1.26
N LYS A 72 -10.80 -11.47 -1.38
CA LYS A 72 -10.18 -12.19 -0.26
C LYS A 72 -8.66 -12.15 -0.44
N HIS A 73 -7.96 -11.60 0.52
CA HIS A 73 -6.52 -11.47 0.57
C HIS A 73 -5.96 -12.64 1.36
N PHE A 74 -4.81 -13.14 0.91
CA PHE A 74 -4.01 -14.10 1.65
C PHE A 74 -2.62 -13.51 1.80
N MET A 75 -2.25 -13.18 3.03
CA MET A 75 -0.92 -12.66 3.35
C MET A 75 0.02 -13.82 3.60
N SER A 76 0.97 -14.05 2.68
CA SER A 76 1.95 -15.12 2.79
C SER A 76 3.19 -14.70 3.59
N ASP A 77 3.75 -13.52 3.31
CA ASP A 77 4.88 -12.97 4.07
C ASP A 77 4.92 -11.43 3.97
N ALA A 78 5.51 -10.79 4.99
CA ALA A 78 5.81 -9.37 4.99
C ALA A 78 7.32 -9.20 4.81
N VAL A 79 7.74 -8.84 3.60
CA VAL A 79 9.14 -8.61 3.29
C VAL A 79 9.46 -7.11 3.24
N PRO A 80 10.64 -6.71 3.75
CA PRO A 80 11.21 -5.39 3.52
C PRO A 80 11.10 -4.93 2.07
N ALA A 81 10.43 -3.79 1.84
CA ALA A 81 10.35 -3.15 0.54
C ALA A 81 11.10 -1.81 0.57
N LYS A 82 11.71 -1.46 -0.57
CA LYS A 82 12.22 -0.09 -0.77
C LYS A 82 11.04 0.89 -0.79
N LYS A 83 11.31 2.17 -0.51
CA LYS A 83 10.30 3.24 -0.57
C LYS A 83 9.51 3.16 -1.87
N ILE A 84 8.20 3.03 -1.75
CA ILE A 84 7.28 3.02 -2.88
C ILE A 84 7.07 4.48 -3.27
N GLY A 85 7.51 4.85 -4.48
CA GLY A 85 7.14 6.12 -5.11
C GLY A 85 5.76 6.00 -5.76
N PHE A 86 5.00 7.09 -5.84
CA PHE A 86 3.78 7.15 -6.63
C PHE A 86 4.07 7.81 -7.98
N ARG A 87 3.43 7.35 -9.05
CA ARG A 87 3.55 8.00 -10.37
C ARG A 87 2.79 9.30 -10.35
N ASP A 88 3.46 10.43 -10.58
CA ASP A 88 2.79 11.74 -10.50
C ASP A 88 1.82 12.02 -11.65
N THR A 89 1.81 11.20 -12.71
CA THR A 89 0.78 11.14 -13.75
C THR A 89 1.21 10.14 -14.83
N HIS A 90 0.29 9.31 -15.32
CA HIS A 90 0.46 8.59 -16.58
C HIS A 90 0.30 9.58 -17.75
N VAL A 91 1.37 10.29 -18.13
CA VAL A 91 1.47 10.76 -19.51
C VAL A 91 2.04 9.59 -20.31
N ILE A 92 1.16 8.73 -20.84
CA ILE A 92 1.56 7.78 -21.89
C ILE A 92 1.87 8.64 -23.12
N LYS A 93 3.15 8.91 -23.37
CA LYS A 93 3.57 9.46 -24.67
C LYS A 93 3.37 8.34 -25.69
N ILE A 94 2.23 8.37 -26.38
CA ILE A 94 1.98 7.50 -27.53
C ILE A 94 2.99 7.93 -28.62
N PRO A 95 3.87 7.04 -29.10
CA PRO A 95 4.70 7.36 -30.26
C PRO A 95 3.79 7.66 -31.45
N LYS A 96 4.01 8.78 -32.13
CA LYS A 96 3.39 9.08 -33.42
C LYS A 96 3.98 8.19 -34.51
#